data_AF-A0A2V8Q404-F1
#
_entry.id   AF-A0A2V8Q404-F1
#
_cell.length_a   1.000
_cell.length_b   1.000
_cell.length_c   1.000
_cell.angle_alpha   90.00
_cell.angle_beta   90.00
_cell.angle_gamma   90.00
#
_symmetry.space_group_name_H-M   'P 1'
#
loop_
_entity.id
_entity.type
_entity.pdbx_description
1 polymer ?
#
loop_
_entity_poly.entity_id
_entity_poly.type
_entity_poly.pdbx_seq_one_letter_code
_entity_poly.pdbx_strand_id
1 'polypeptide(L)'
;MRSSRIAILTAVLASLSISSFTIGHTSAPTKMEAFDESLITSYHGANTTELANKEESSSDDSVGGIKEDIPAKYNSRYQQWKAEFLSTEAGRNQWAYYQDNPNFSLTIVVARENAEGATTGKYKWNDAGQLSAATITLGVRLDEGYPNPIYFPVMNSLVPTESFNRIGGSTLAATKLAHEFGHVNRTIKVDAQVYQLQTQLIPQYNKIFLSNGRNANDPRLLEMSQKIGGTPVQVWEDREYWGEANAMVYLRDRFTEEGLRCTLFSKIRHSVDLYAKDYEPRFLEIVKATPSSRKSCWQ
;
A
#
# COMPACT_ATOMS: atom_id res chain seq x y z
N MET A 1 -43.50 48.10 -65.80
CA MET A 1 -42.81 46.99 -66.51
C MET A 1 -41.79 46.43 -65.53
N ARG A 2 -42.14 45.40 -64.76
CA ARG A 2 -41.91 43.94 -64.97
C ARG A 2 -40.43 43.51 -64.94
N SER A 3 -40.16 42.57 -64.02
CA SER A 3 -39.13 41.51 -64.03
C SER A 3 -37.67 41.92 -63.83
N SER A 4 -36.79 41.18 -63.16
CA SER A 4 -36.84 39.84 -62.55
C SER A 4 -35.69 39.68 -61.55
N ARG A 5 -35.87 38.77 -60.60
CA ARG A 5 -34.87 38.21 -59.69
C ARG A 5 -33.87 37.33 -60.46
N ILE A 6 -32.59 37.30 -60.05
CA ILE A 6 -31.73 36.11 -60.15
C ILE A 6 -30.93 35.99 -58.84
N ALA A 7 -31.20 34.91 -58.13
CA ALA A 7 -30.43 34.42 -56.98
C ALA A 7 -29.36 33.44 -57.50
N ILE A 8 -28.17 33.46 -56.89
CA ILE A 8 -27.17 32.40 -57.09
C ILE A 8 -27.04 31.65 -55.76
N LEU A 9 -27.63 30.46 -55.74
CA LEU A 9 -27.33 29.40 -54.78
C LEU A 9 -25.99 28.77 -55.17
N THR A 10 -25.10 28.57 -54.19
CA THR A 10 -24.02 27.59 -54.30
C THR A 10 -24.29 26.49 -53.28
N ALA A 11 -24.75 25.34 -53.78
CA ALA A 11 -24.95 24.13 -53.01
C ALA A 11 -23.62 23.37 -52.91
N VAL A 12 -23.15 23.11 -51.69
CA VAL A 12 -22.11 22.12 -51.43
C VAL A 12 -22.81 20.81 -51.09
N LEU A 13 -22.75 19.87 -52.04
CA LEU A 13 -23.04 18.46 -51.83
C LEU A 13 -21.85 17.84 -51.08
N ALA A 14 -22.06 17.43 -49.84
CA ALA A 14 -21.21 16.45 -49.17
C ALA A 14 -22.10 15.30 -48.70
N SER A 15 -21.81 14.14 -49.26
CA SER A 15 -22.49 12.87 -49.16
C SER A 15 -22.49 12.37 -47.71
N LEU A 16 -23.69 12.19 -47.13
CA LEU A 16 -23.89 11.33 -45.96
C LEU A 16 -23.90 9.87 -46.43
N SER A 17 -22.87 9.11 -46.08
CA SER A 17 -22.92 7.65 -46.08
C SER A 17 -23.14 7.19 -44.64
N ILE A 18 -24.36 6.72 -44.40
CA ILE A 18 -24.79 6.03 -43.18
C ILE A 18 -24.06 4.68 -43.15
N SER A 19 -23.36 4.40 -42.06
CA SER A 19 -22.95 3.04 -41.70
C SER A 19 -23.38 2.78 -40.27
N SER A 20 -24.53 2.13 -40.15
CA SER A 20 -25.01 1.54 -38.91
C SER A 20 -24.17 0.31 -38.60
N PHE A 21 -23.46 0.32 -37.48
CA PHE A 21 -23.07 -0.88 -36.77
C PHE A 21 -23.36 -0.72 -35.29
N THR A 22 -24.51 -1.24 -34.89
CA THR A 22 -24.77 -1.69 -33.53
C THR A 22 -24.05 -3.02 -33.32
N ILE A 23 -23.01 -3.02 -32.49
CA ILE A 23 -22.58 -4.20 -31.74
C ILE A 23 -22.36 -3.74 -30.30
N GLY A 24 -23.28 -4.17 -29.43
CA GLY A 24 -23.09 -4.09 -27.99
C GLY A 24 -21.94 -5.01 -27.59
N HIS A 25 -20.92 -4.43 -26.97
CA HIS A 25 -19.95 -5.16 -26.18
C HIS A 25 -20.04 -4.66 -24.75
N THR A 26 -20.92 -5.31 -23.98
CA THR A 26 -20.71 -5.48 -22.55
C THR A 26 -19.46 -6.34 -22.38
N SER A 27 -18.32 -5.68 -22.20
CA SER A 27 -17.10 -6.31 -21.72
C SER A 27 -17.29 -6.58 -20.22
N ALA A 28 -17.65 -7.82 -19.90
CA ALA A 28 -17.38 -8.37 -18.58
C ALA A 28 -15.85 -8.27 -18.31
N PRO A 29 -15.41 -7.93 -17.09
CA PRO A 29 -13.98 -7.97 -16.76
C PRO A 29 -13.50 -9.41 -16.91
N THR A 30 -12.79 -9.66 -18.00
CA THR A 30 -12.28 -10.98 -18.35
C THR A 30 -10.80 -11.03 -17.98
N LYS A 31 -10.44 -12.07 -17.23
CA LYS A 31 -9.11 -12.43 -16.72
C LYS A 31 -8.59 -11.55 -15.60
N MET A 32 -8.69 -12.08 -14.38
CA MET A 32 -7.61 -11.95 -13.39
C MET A 32 -6.31 -12.27 -14.13
N GLU A 33 -5.52 -11.22 -14.41
CA GLU A 33 -4.13 -11.39 -14.82
C GLU A 33 -3.42 -12.25 -13.77
N ALA A 34 -2.48 -13.07 -14.25
CA ALA A 34 -1.71 -13.97 -13.41
C ALA A 34 -1.17 -13.21 -12.19
N PHE A 35 -1.59 -13.65 -11.01
CA PHE A 35 -1.05 -13.20 -9.72
C PHE A 35 0.47 -13.14 -9.82
N ASP A 36 1.07 -11.97 -9.61
CA ASP A 36 2.52 -11.83 -9.62
C ASP A 36 3.09 -12.59 -8.41
N GLU A 37 3.51 -13.81 -8.69
CA GLU A 37 4.07 -14.77 -7.74
C GLU A 37 5.27 -14.16 -7.00
N SER A 38 5.96 -13.16 -7.58
CA SER A 38 7.10 -12.51 -6.94
C SER A 38 6.71 -11.60 -5.77
N LEU A 39 5.53 -10.99 -5.80
CA LEU A 39 5.00 -10.14 -4.72
C LEU A 39 4.57 -10.98 -3.51
N ILE A 40 3.94 -12.14 -3.75
CA ILE A 40 3.60 -13.11 -2.70
C ILE A 40 4.85 -13.82 -2.17
N THR A 41 5.81 -14.18 -3.05
CA THR A 41 7.02 -14.92 -2.64
C THR A 41 8.02 -14.04 -1.90
N SER A 42 8.12 -12.75 -2.26
CA SER A 42 8.91 -11.76 -1.50
C SER A 42 8.29 -11.47 -0.13
N TYR A 43 6.96 -11.55 0.01
CA TYR A 43 6.27 -11.36 1.29
C TYR A 43 6.20 -12.62 2.18
N HIS A 44 6.18 -13.81 1.59
CA HIS A 44 6.12 -15.09 2.33
C HIS A 44 7.48 -15.70 2.69
N GLY A 45 8.58 -14.95 2.52
CA GLY A 45 9.89 -15.40 2.99
C GLY A 45 10.27 -16.76 2.41
N ALA A 46 10.28 -16.89 1.08
CA ALA A 46 11.01 -18.00 0.48
C ALA A 46 12.48 -17.91 0.90
N ASN A 47 12.86 -18.80 1.82
CA ASN A 47 14.21 -19.07 2.34
C ASN A 47 14.89 -17.94 3.15
N THR A 48 14.32 -17.55 4.29
CA THR A 48 15.12 -16.96 5.39
C THR A 48 15.64 -17.99 6.40
N THR A 49 15.34 -19.28 6.23
CA THR A 49 15.88 -20.36 7.07
C THR A 49 17.33 -20.74 6.80
N GLU A 50 17.94 -20.33 5.68
CA GLU A 50 19.36 -20.66 5.39
C GLU A 50 20.37 -19.54 5.75
N LEU A 51 19.91 -18.34 6.12
CA LEU A 51 20.78 -17.27 6.62
C LEU A 51 20.62 -16.99 8.12
N ALA A 52 19.74 -17.73 8.81
CA ALA A 52 19.50 -17.59 10.25
C ALA A 52 20.60 -18.22 11.14
N ASN A 53 21.57 -18.95 10.57
CA ASN A 53 22.63 -19.62 11.34
C ASN A 53 23.97 -18.86 11.42
N LYS A 54 23.94 -17.54 11.27
CA LYS A 54 25.09 -16.68 11.63
C LYS A 54 24.64 -15.48 12.45
N GLU A 55 23.84 -15.74 13.48
CA GLU A 55 23.66 -14.77 14.57
C GLU A 55 24.92 -14.82 15.44
N GLU A 56 25.80 -13.83 15.24
CA GLU A 56 26.58 -13.32 16.34
C GLU A 56 25.60 -12.86 17.42
N SER A 57 25.62 -13.58 18.52
CA SER A 57 25.20 -13.14 19.83
C SER A 57 25.85 -11.78 20.15
N SER A 58 25.19 -10.69 19.80
CA SER A 58 25.31 -9.44 20.54
C SER A 58 24.12 -9.35 21.48
N SER A 59 24.41 -9.56 22.76
CA SER A 59 23.65 -9.05 23.87
C SER A 59 23.52 -7.53 23.73
N ASP A 60 22.48 -7.05 23.07
CA ASP A 60 22.09 -5.64 23.11
C ASP A 60 20.82 -5.58 23.96
N ASP A 61 21.04 -5.42 25.26
CA ASP A 61 20.01 -5.29 26.29
C ASP A 61 19.04 -4.18 25.90
N SER A 62 17.76 -4.53 25.94
CA SER A 62 16.60 -3.75 25.50
C SER A 62 16.60 -2.29 25.94
N VAL A 63 17.18 -1.41 25.12
CA VAL A 63 16.79 0.00 25.12
C VAL A 63 15.58 0.09 24.21
N GLY A 64 14.38 0.19 24.79
CA GLY A 64 13.16 0.46 24.03
C GLY A 64 13.28 1.75 23.21
N GLY A 65 12.39 1.93 22.24
CA GLY A 65 12.42 3.08 21.34
C GLY A 65 12.68 2.72 19.88
N ILE A 66 13.04 3.73 19.09
CA ILE A 66 13.46 3.56 17.70
C ILE A 66 15.00 3.57 17.63
N LYS A 67 15.58 2.52 17.03
CA LYS A 67 16.99 2.40 16.66
C LYS A 67 17.15 2.57 15.15
N GLU A 68 17.97 3.52 14.73
CA GLU A 68 18.23 3.82 13.32
C GLU A 68 19.61 3.26 12.92
N ASP A 69 19.64 2.09 12.29
CA ASP A 69 20.87 1.46 11.79
C ASP A 69 21.01 1.73 10.28
N ILE A 70 21.51 2.93 9.97
CA ILE A 70 21.55 3.48 8.61
C ILE A 70 23.00 3.56 8.14
N PRO A 71 23.40 2.83 7.08
CA PRO A 71 24.74 2.95 6.52
C PRO A 71 25.08 4.40 6.16
N ALA A 72 26.30 4.84 6.50
CA ALA A 72 26.73 6.24 6.35
C ALA A 72 26.45 6.83 4.96
N LYS A 73 26.65 6.04 3.89
CA LYS A 73 26.38 6.42 2.50
C LYS A 73 24.92 6.78 2.19
N TYR A 74 23.97 6.31 3.01
CA TYR A 74 22.54 6.55 2.83
C TYR A 74 21.96 7.52 3.87
N ASN A 75 22.73 7.86 4.91
CA ASN A 75 22.24 8.63 6.06
C ASN A 75 21.63 9.98 5.65
N SER A 76 22.31 10.77 4.81
CA SER A 76 21.79 12.07 4.38
C SER A 76 20.44 11.96 3.68
N ARG A 77 20.24 10.93 2.85
CA ARG A 77 18.98 10.72 2.13
C ARG A 77 17.88 10.25 3.07
N TYR A 78 18.21 9.30 3.95
CA TYR A 78 17.31 8.84 5.00
C TYR A 78 16.81 9.99 5.88
N GLN A 79 17.70 10.89 6.32
CA GLN A 79 17.30 12.04 7.13
C GLN A 79 16.33 12.98 6.39
N GLN A 80 16.44 13.11 5.06
CA GLN A 80 15.46 13.85 4.26
C GLN A 80 14.09 13.17 4.25
N TRP A 81 14.04 11.85 4.07
CA TRP A 81 12.79 11.08 4.11
C TRP A 81 12.14 11.14 5.49
N LYS A 82 12.92 10.99 6.55
CA LYS A 82 12.47 11.13 7.94
C LYS A 82 11.95 12.54 8.21
N ALA A 83 12.68 13.58 7.81
CA ALA A 83 12.24 14.97 7.98
C ALA A 83 10.92 15.24 7.26
N GLU A 84 10.73 14.71 6.05
CA GLU A 84 9.48 14.80 5.31
C GLU A 84 8.33 14.08 6.05
N PHE A 85 8.56 12.87 6.57
CA PHE A 85 7.57 12.15 7.38
C PHE A 85 7.16 12.95 8.64
N LEU A 86 8.15 13.46 9.38
CA LEU A 86 7.98 14.26 10.60
C LEU A 86 7.45 15.69 10.34
N SER A 87 7.33 16.11 9.08
CA SER A 87 6.68 17.39 8.75
C SER A 87 5.18 17.38 9.09
N THR A 88 4.57 16.19 9.16
CA THR A 88 3.15 15.99 9.46
C THR A 88 2.88 15.75 10.95
N GLU A 89 1.67 16.06 11.41
CA GLU A 89 1.25 15.75 12.78
C GLU A 89 1.17 14.23 13.00
N ALA A 90 0.54 13.49 12.08
CA ALA A 90 0.53 12.04 12.10
C ALA A 90 1.92 11.43 12.21
N GLY A 91 2.88 11.89 11.39
CA GLY A 91 4.25 11.38 11.41
C GLY A 91 4.96 11.65 12.73
N ARG A 92 4.83 12.86 13.30
CA ARG A 92 5.40 13.17 14.62
C ARG A 92 4.80 12.33 15.74
N ASN A 93 3.47 12.22 15.77
CA ASN A 93 2.77 11.47 16.80
C ASN A 93 3.13 9.98 16.76
N GLN A 94 3.20 9.41 15.54
CA GLN A 94 3.58 8.03 15.35
C GLN A 94 5.05 7.78 15.72
N TRP A 95 5.96 8.68 15.32
CA TRP A 95 7.36 8.56 15.70
C TRP A 95 7.55 8.62 17.21
N ALA A 96 6.95 9.62 17.88
CA ALA A 96 7.03 9.80 19.32
C ALA A 96 6.46 8.58 20.07
N TYR A 97 5.32 8.05 19.62
CA TYR A 97 4.69 6.86 20.21
C TYR A 97 5.66 5.67 20.32
N TYR A 98 6.49 5.46 19.29
CA TYR A 98 7.46 4.37 19.30
C TYR A 98 8.79 4.76 19.93
N GLN A 99 9.27 5.99 19.73
CA GLN A 99 10.54 6.47 20.26
C GLN A 99 10.57 6.43 21.80
N ASP A 100 9.44 6.74 22.43
CA ASP A 100 9.32 6.87 23.87
C ASP A 100 8.79 5.58 24.54
N ASN A 101 8.69 4.47 23.80
CA ASN A 101 8.15 3.21 24.31
C ASN A 101 9.27 2.32 24.89
N PRO A 102 9.39 2.18 26.23
CA PRO A 102 10.43 1.36 26.84
C PRO A 102 10.23 -0.15 26.64
N ASN A 103 9.01 -0.58 26.26
CA ASN A 103 8.64 -1.99 26.16
C ASN A 103 8.66 -2.52 24.72
N PHE A 104 9.05 -1.68 23.76
CA PHE A 104 9.07 -2.02 22.35
C PHE A 104 10.32 -1.45 21.66
N SER A 105 11.00 -2.27 20.86
CA SER A 105 12.16 -1.87 20.08
C SER A 105 11.86 -1.92 18.58
N LEU A 106 11.87 -0.76 17.92
CA LEU A 106 11.77 -0.66 16.47
C LEU A 106 13.15 -0.41 15.85
N THR A 107 13.63 -1.30 15.01
CA THR A 107 14.84 -1.03 14.21
C THR A 107 14.46 -0.55 12.82
N ILE A 108 15.03 0.55 12.36
CA ILE A 108 14.91 1.03 10.98
C ILE A 108 16.27 0.86 10.30
N VAL A 109 16.30 0.13 9.19
CA VAL A 109 17.51 -0.11 8.39
C VAL A 109 17.31 0.32 6.95
N VAL A 110 18.41 0.61 6.24
CA VAL A 110 18.41 0.82 4.78
C VAL A 110 19.21 -0.28 4.09
N ALA A 111 18.55 -1.01 3.18
CA ALA A 111 19.09 -2.18 2.54
C ALA A 111 18.92 -2.14 1.01
N ARG A 112 19.78 -2.86 0.27
CA ARG A 112 19.78 -2.82 -1.21
C ARG A 112 18.68 -3.72 -1.79
N GLU A 113 18.34 -4.76 -1.03
CA GLU A 113 17.23 -5.66 -1.26
C GLU A 113 15.93 -4.84 -1.32
N ASN A 114 15.09 -5.10 -2.33
CA ASN A 114 13.88 -4.29 -2.58
C ASN A 114 14.17 -2.78 -2.69
N ALA A 115 15.12 -2.40 -3.57
CA ALA A 115 15.69 -1.06 -3.62
C ALA A 115 14.68 0.09 -3.68
N GLU A 116 13.51 -0.09 -4.28
CA GLU A 116 12.46 0.92 -4.41
C GLU A 116 11.30 0.73 -3.43
N GLY A 117 11.25 -0.38 -2.70
CA GLY A 117 10.18 -0.69 -1.75
C GLY A 117 10.63 -0.55 -0.31
N ALA A 118 9.76 -0.98 0.59
CA ALA A 118 10.07 -1.21 1.98
C ALA A 118 9.38 -2.49 2.45
N THR A 119 9.76 -2.96 3.63
CA THR A 119 9.11 -4.10 4.27
C THR A 119 9.26 -4.02 5.78
N THR A 120 8.27 -4.52 6.50
CA THR A 120 8.27 -4.64 7.96
C THR A 120 8.19 -6.10 8.35
N GLY A 121 9.13 -6.54 9.18
CA GLY A 121 9.24 -7.93 9.59
C GLY A 121 10.08 -8.10 10.84
N LYS A 122 10.67 -9.30 10.99
CA LYS A 122 11.48 -9.69 12.16
C LYS A 122 10.78 -9.41 13.49
N TYR A 123 9.47 -9.62 13.51
CA TYR A 123 8.64 -9.41 14.68
C TYR A 123 9.05 -10.35 15.81
N LYS A 124 9.16 -9.82 17.02
CA LYS A 124 9.40 -10.58 18.25
C LYS A 124 8.26 -10.29 19.23
N TRP A 125 7.83 -11.32 19.94
CA TRP A 125 6.86 -11.21 21.01
C TRP A 125 7.51 -11.60 22.34
N ASN A 126 7.09 -10.97 23.43
CA ASN A 126 7.50 -11.37 24.78
C ASN A 126 6.66 -12.55 25.28
N ASP A 127 6.98 -13.05 26.47
CA ASP A 127 6.27 -14.18 27.10
C ASP A 127 4.78 -13.90 27.38
N ALA A 128 4.39 -12.62 27.44
CA ALA A 128 3.00 -12.20 27.58
C ALA A 128 2.24 -12.15 26.23
N GLY A 129 2.89 -12.54 25.12
CA GLY A 129 2.31 -12.49 23.78
C GLY A 129 2.19 -11.07 23.20
N GLN A 130 2.88 -10.09 23.78
CA GLN A 130 2.89 -8.71 23.29
C GLN A 130 4.06 -8.51 22.32
N LEU A 131 3.85 -7.76 21.25
CA LEU A 131 4.92 -7.43 20.32
C LEU A 131 5.99 -6.59 21.03
N SER A 132 7.22 -7.10 21.10
CA SER A 132 8.35 -6.49 21.80
C SER A 132 9.42 -5.94 20.85
N ALA A 133 9.47 -6.40 19.60
CA ALA A 133 10.34 -5.80 18.59
C ALA A 133 9.82 -5.97 17.16
N ALA A 134 10.24 -5.07 16.26
CA ALA A 134 10.05 -5.18 14.83
C ALA A 134 11.20 -4.51 14.06
N THR A 135 11.34 -4.82 12.78
CA THR A 135 12.30 -4.14 11.89
C THR A 135 11.59 -3.62 10.65
N ILE A 136 11.76 -2.33 10.37
CA ILE A 136 11.43 -1.70 9.09
C ILE A 136 12.70 -1.68 8.24
N THR A 137 12.65 -2.27 7.06
CA THR A 137 13.73 -2.26 6.07
C THR A 137 13.31 -1.37 4.91
N LEU A 138 14.07 -0.31 4.68
CA LEU A 138 13.84 0.66 3.60
C LEU A 138 14.79 0.40 2.43
N GLY A 139 14.26 0.45 1.21
CA GLY A 139 15.07 0.38 0.00
C GLY A 139 15.98 1.60 -0.18
N VAL A 140 17.13 1.40 -0.82
CA VAL A 140 18.11 2.48 -1.10
C VAL A 140 17.61 3.61 -2.00
N ARG A 141 16.51 3.39 -2.74
CA ARG A 141 15.81 4.33 -3.65
C ARG A 141 14.33 4.41 -3.29
N LEU A 142 14.02 4.50 -2.00
CA LEU A 142 12.64 4.54 -1.49
C LEU A 142 11.79 5.68 -2.12
N ASP A 143 12.46 6.76 -2.54
CA ASP A 143 11.91 7.92 -3.24
C ASP A 143 11.61 7.70 -4.73
N GLU A 144 11.86 6.50 -5.25
CA GLU A 144 11.60 6.09 -6.63
C GLU A 144 10.69 4.85 -6.65
N GLY A 145 10.13 4.55 -7.82
CA GLY A 145 9.30 3.36 -8.04
C GLY A 145 7.92 3.47 -7.40
N TYR A 146 6.87 3.28 -8.20
CA TYR A 146 5.50 3.26 -7.71
C TYR A 146 4.99 1.82 -7.69
N PRO A 147 4.34 1.39 -6.60
CA PRO A 147 3.85 0.03 -6.50
C PRO A 147 2.61 -0.19 -7.39
N ASN A 148 2.26 -1.45 -7.66
CA ASN A 148 1.11 -1.80 -8.49
C ASN A 148 -0.22 -1.31 -7.84
N PRO A 149 -1.12 -0.63 -8.58
CA PRO A 149 -2.37 -0.09 -8.04
C PRO A 149 -3.32 -1.14 -7.47
N ILE A 150 -3.28 -2.38 -7.96
CA ILE A 150 -4.11 -3.48 -7.46
C ILE A 150 -3.84 -3.73 -5.98
N TYR A 151 -2.58 -3.60 -5.58
CA TYR A 151 -2.11 -3.97 -4.26
C TYR A 151 -1.93 -2.75 -3.33
N PHE A 152 -1.70 -1.57 -3.93
CA PHE A 152 -1.33 -0.35 -3.20
C PHE A 152 -2.10 0.88 -3.74
N PRO A 153 -3.43 0.94 -3.52
CA PRO A 153 -4.30 1.97 -4.10
C PRO A 153 -4.00 3.40 -3.62
N VAL A 154 -3.46 3.56 -2.42
CA VAL A 154 -3.03 4.84 -1.84
C VAL A 154 -1.66 5.23 -2.37
N MET A 155 -0.65 4.37 -2.24
CA MET A 155 0.71 4.73 -2.69
C MET A 155 0.80 4.93 -4.20
N ASN A 156 0.08 4.12 -4.99
CA ASN A 156 0.04 4.29 -6.44
C ASN A 156 -0.63 5.60 -6.88
N SER A 157 -1.56 6.16 -6.08
CA SER A 157 -2.22 7.43 -6.41
C SER A 157 -1.25 8.63 -6.53
N LEU A 158 -0.02 8.47 -6.02
CA LEU A 158 1.06 9.44 -6.12
C LEU A 158 1.78 9.44 -7.48
N VAL A 159 1.47 8.49 -8.37
CA VAL A 159 2.02 8.46 -9.73
C VAL A 159 1.72 9.80 -10.43
N PRO A 160 2.73 10.46 -11.03
CA PRO A 160 2.53 11.71 -11.73
C PRO A 160 1.53 11.55 -12.88
N THR A 161 0.59 12.48 -12.98
CA THR A 161 -0.30 12.63 -14.14
C THR A 161 -0.02 13.97 -14.80
N GLU A 162 -0.24 14.09 -16.11
CA GLU A 162 0.06 15.32 -16.89
C GLU A 162 -0.56 16.60 -16.30
N SER A 163 -1.68 16.47 -15.58
CA SER A 163 -2.43 17.55 -14.95
C SER A 163 -2.03 17.89 -13.51
N PHE A 164 -1.05 17.20 -12.91
CA PHE A 164 -0.75 17.33 -11.48
C PHE A 164 0.71 17.70 -11.24
N ASN A 165 0.96 18.66 -10.33
CA ASN A 165 2.30 18.98 -9.88
C ASN A 165 3.01 17.69 -9.43
N ARG A 166 4.24 17.49 -9.90
CA ARG A 166 5.03 16.30 -9.57
C ARG A 166 5.20 16.21 -8.06
N ILE A 167 4.60 15.19 -7.45
CA ILE A 167 4.84 14.86 -6.05
C ILE A 167 6.33 14.53 -5.90
N GLY A 168 6.99 15.18 -4.94
CA GLY A 168 8.42 15.00 -4.71
C GLY A 168 8.75 13.57 -4.26
N GLY A 169 9.92 13.07 -4.65
CA GLY A 169 10.38 11.74 -4.24
C GLY A 169 10.41 11.56 -2.72
N SER A 170 10.77 12.60 -1.96
CA SER A 170 10.71 12.57 -0.49
C SER A 170 9.30 12.27 0.03
N THR A 171 8.26 12.81 -0.59
CA THR A 171 6.87 12.53 -0.19
C THR A 171 6.50 11.08 -0.47
N LEU A 172 6.94 10.50 -1.58
CA LEU A 172 6.76 9.06 -1.86
C LEU A 172 7.49 8.20 -0.82
N ALA A 173 8.75 8.53 -0.51
CA ALA A 173 9.52 7.83 0.50
C ALA A 173 8.89 7.90 1.90
N ALA A 174 8.43 9.08 2.31
CA ALA A 174 7.73 9.28 3.57
C ALA A 174 6.38 8.54 3.61
N THR A 175 5.68 8.43 2.47
CA THR A 175 4.44 7.66 2.36
C THR A 175 4.71 6.16 2.52
N LYS A 176 5.77 5.63 1.90
CA LYS A 176 6.19 4.23 2.11
C LYS A 176 6.62 3.98 3.56
N LEU A 177 7.37 4.89 4.17
CA LEU A 177 7.70 4.79 5.60
C LEU A 177 6.43 4.77 6.47
N ALA A 178 5.44 5.62 6.17
CA ALA A 178 4.16 5.61 6.85
C ALA A 178 3.41 4.28 6.66
N HIS A 179 3.46 3.68 5.46
CA HIS A 179 2.89 2.35 5.20
C HIS A 179 3.49 1.28 6.13
N GLU A 180 4.82 1.23 6.21
CA GLU A 180 5.54 0.26 7.06
C GLU A 180 5.20 0.40 8.54
N PHE A 181 5.13 1.64 9.00
CA PHE A 181 4.64 1.96 10.33
C PHE A 181 3.19 1.49 10.58
N GLY A 182 2.36 1.45 9.53
CA GLY A 182 1.03 0.85 9.56
C GLY A 182 1.06 -0.65 9.84
N HIS A 183 2.03 -1.39 9.30
CA HIS A 183 2.22 -2.81 9.64
C HIS A 183 2.61 -3.00 11.11
N VAL A 184 3.48 -2.14 11.65
CA VAL A 184 3.83 -2.18 13.09
C VAL A 184 2.59 -1.92 13.93
N ASN A 185 1.83 -0.85 13.63
CA ASN A 185 0.60 -0.49 14.33
C ASN A 185 -0.42 -1.63 14.35
N ARG A 186 -0.59 -2.32 13.21
CA ARG A 186 -1.49 -3.46 13.09
C ARG A 186 -0.98 -4.62 13.94
N THR A 187 0.29 -4.98 13.81
CA THR A 187 0.86 -6.17 14.45
C THR A 187 0.86 -6.07 15.97
N ILE A 188 1.00 -4.87 16.54
CA ILE A 188 0.84 -4.65 17.99
C ILE A 188 -0.56 -5.02 18.51
N LYS A 189 -1.59 -4.89 17.67
CA LYS A 189 -2.99 -5.17 18.03
C LYS A 189 -3.40 -6.62 17.74
N VAL A 190 -2.58 -7.36 17.01
CA VAL A 190 -2.88 -8.72 16.58
C VAL A 190 -2.37 -9.69 17.64
N ASP A 191 -3.20 -10.69 17.94
CA ASP A 191 -2.81 -11.80 18.80
C ASP A 191 -1.59 -12.54 18.21
N ALA A 192 -0.55 -12.73 19.02
CA ALA A 192 0.71 -13.34 18.60
C ALA A 192 0.50 -14.74 18.03
N GLN A 193 -0.38 -15.54 18.66
CA GLN A 193 -0.65 -16.91 18.24
C GLN A 193 -1.34 -16.92 16.87
N VAL A 194 -2.27 -15.99 16.64
CA VAL A 194 -2.91 -15.83 15.32
C VAL A 194 -1.86 -15.48 14.27
N TYR A 195 -0.97 -14.51 14.52
CA TYR A 195 0.05 -14.13 13.55
C TYR A 195 1.01 -15.30 13.23
N GLN A 196 1.48 -16.00 14.26
CA GLN A 196 2.38 -17.14 14.13
C GLN A 196 1.70 -18.29 13.37
N LEU A 197 0.44 -18.59 13.70
CA LEU A 197 -0.34 -19.61 13.00
C LEU A 197 -0.51 -19.27 11.52
N GLN A 198 -0.85 -18.02 11.19
CA GLN A 198 -0.94 -17.56 9.80
C GLN A 198 0.40 -17.74 9.07
N THR A 199 1.51 -17.37 9.71
CA THR A 199 2.86 -17.49 9.14
C THR A 199 3.23 -18.95 8.87
N GLN A 200 2.80 -19.87 9.73
CA GLN A 200 3.04 -21.31 9.57
C GLN A 200 2.14 -21.95 8.50
N LEU A 201 0.86 -21.56 8.44
CA LEU A 201 -0.14 -22.26 7.63
C LEU A 201 -0.24 -21.71 6.19
N ILE A 202 0.00 -20.42 5.97
CA ILE A 202 -0.11 -19.83 4.61
C ILE A 202 0.82 -20.52 3.59
N PRO A 203 2.11 -20.79 3.89
CA PRO A 203 2.97 -21.52 2.94
C PRO A 203 2.45 -22.92 2.62
N GLN A 204 1.87 -23.62 3.61
CA GLN A 204 1.29 -24.95 3.42
C GLN A 204 0.03 -24.89 2.55
N TYR A 205 -0.83 -23.90 2.80
CA TYR A 205 -2.00 -23.62 1.97
C TYR A 205 -1.58 -23.41 0.51
N ASN A 206 -0.62 -22.50 0.27
CA ASN A 206 -0.18 -22.17 -1.08
C ASN A 206 0.42 -23.38 -1.80
N LYS A 207 1.21 -24.20 -1.08
CA LYS A 207 1.75 -25.45 -1.62
C LYS A 207 0.64 -26.40 -2.08
N ILE A 208 -0.40 -26.60 -1.25
CA ILE A 208 -1.53 -27.46 -1.61
C ILE A 208 -2.29 -26.89 -2.80
N PHE A 209 -2.62 -25.59 -2.76
CA PHE A 209 -3.34 -24.90 -3.82
C PHE A 209 -2.63 -24.96 -5.17
N LEU A 210 -1.31 -24.80 -5.20
CA LEU A 210 -0.55 -24.94 -6.44
C LEU A 210 -0.51 -26.41 -6.91
N SER A 211 -0.28 -27.35 -5.99
CA SER A 211 -0.16 -28.78 -6.33
C SER A 211 -1.48 -29.43 -6.76
N ASN A 212 -2.64 -28.89 -6.34
CA ASN A 212 -3.95 -29.45 -6.63
C ASN A 212 -4.61 -28.86 -7.90
N GLY A 213 -3.83 -28.14 -8.73
CA GLY A 213 -4.34 -27.50 -9.94
C GLY A 213 -5.12 -26.22 -9.67
N ARG A 214 -4.85 -25.52 -8.55
CA ARG A 214 -5.56 -24.29 -8.12
C ARG A 214 -7.04 -24.52 -7.83
N ASN A 215 -7.39 -25.71 -7.35
CA ASN A 215 -8.74 -25.99 -6.89
C ASN A 215 -8.95 -25.41 -5.49
N ALA A 216 -9.55 -24.22 -5.42
CA ALA A 216 -9.87 -23.53 -4.16
C ALA A 216 -10.91 -24.28 -3.29
N ASN A 217 -11.65 -25.25 -3.87
CA ASN A 217 -12.66 -26.04 -3.15
C ASN A 217 -12.11 -27.33 -2.55
N ASP A 218 -10.79 -27.55 -2.58
CA ASP A 218 -10.16 -28.69 -1.91
C ASP A 218 -10.45 -28.63 -0.39
N PRO A 219 -11.03 -29.68 0.22
CA PRO A 219 -11.42 -29.66 1.64
C PRO A 219 -10.27 -29.28 2.59
N ARG A 220 -9.02 -29.63 2.24
CA ARG A 220 -7.84 -29.27 3.03
C ARG A 220 -7.58 -27.77 3.05
N LEU A 221 -7.80 -27.10 1.91
CA LEU A 221 -7.67 -25.65 1.81
C LEU A 221 -8.78 -24.95 2.58
N LEU A 222 -10.02 -25.45 2.49
CA LEU A 222 -11.14 -24.91 3.26
C LEU A 222 -10.89 -25.00 4.77
N GLU A 223 -10.42 -26.15 5.25
CA GLU A 223 -10.03 -26.34 6.66
C GLU A 223 -8.88 -25.40 7.07
N MET A 224 -7.85 -25.25 6.24
CA MET A 224 -6.74 -24.33 6.52
C MET A 224 -7.21 -22.87 6.54
N SER A 225 -8.04 -22.44 5.59
CA SER A 225 -8.60 -21.09 5.57
C SER A 225 -9.38 -20.78 6.84
N GLN A 226 -10.16 -21.74 7.36
CA GLN A 226 -10.86 -21.59 8.63
C GLN A 226 -9.90 -21.38 9.81
N LYS A 227 -8.79 -22.13 9.87
CA LYS A 227 -7.76 -21.99 10.92
C LYS A 227 -6.97 -20.68 10.80
N ILE A 228 -6.67 -20.26 9.58
CA ILE A 228 -5.96 -19.00 9.27
C ILE A 228 -6.84 -17.77 9.58
N GLY A 229 -8.16 -17.92 9.51
CA GLY A 229 -9.14 -16.83 9.61
C GLY A 229 -9.46 -16.18 8.26
N GLY A 230 -9.19 -16.88 7.15
CA GLY A 230 -9.38 -16.40 5.78
C GLY A 230 -8.44 -17.13 4.81
N THR A 231 -8.61 -16.87 3.51
CA THR A 231 -7.62 -17.31 2.51
C THR A 231 -6.32 -16.50 2.65
N PRO A 232 -5.16 -17.01 2.18
CA PRO A 232 -3.93 -16.23 2.17
C PRO A 232 -4.04 -14.86 1.50
N VAL A 233 -4.83 -14.75 0.41
CA VAL A 233 -5.07 -13.49 -0.29
C VAL A 233 -5.80 -12.51 0.62
N GLN A 234 -6.89 -12.93 1.28
CA GLN A 234 -7.63 -12.06 2.20
C GLN A 234 -6.77 -11.61 3.40
N VAL A 235 -5.95 -12.50 3.96
CA VAL A 235 -5.03 -12.14 5.05
C VAL A 235 -3.98 -11.14 4.59
N TRP A 236 -3.46 -11.31 3.37
CA TRP A 236 -2.51 -10.38 2.78
C TRP A 236 -3.16 -9.02 2.50
N GLU A 237 -4.32 -8.98 1.87
CA GLU A 237 -5.08 -7.75 1.60
C GLU A 237 -5.37 -6.97 2.89
N ASP A 238 -5.85 -7.66 3.93
CA ASP A 238 -6.10 -7.03 5.22
C ASP A 238 -4.84 -6.37 5.80
N ARG A 239 -3.68 -7.04 5.70
CA ARG A 239 -2.38 -6.55 6.19
C ARG A 239 -1.91 -5.33 5.40
N GLU A 240 -1.97 -5.40 4.07
CA GLU A 240 -1.49 -4.32 3.20
C GLU A 240 -2.41 -3.10 3.24
N TYR A 241 -3.72 -3.29 3.21
CA TYR A 241 -4.65 -2.16 3.30
C TYR A 241 -4.63 -1.48 4.67
N TRP A 242 -4.08 -2.12 5.70
CA TRP A 242 -3.78 -1.46 6.97
C TRP A 242 -2.57 -0.53 6.86
N GLY A 243 -1.54 -0.95 6.13
CA GLY A 243 -0.41 -0.10 5.76
C GLY A 243 -0.86 1.09 4.92
N GLU A 244 -1.64 0.84 3.86
CA GLU A 244 -2.14 1.88 2.95
C GLU A 244 -3.04 2.88 3.66
N ALA A 245 -3.88 2.41 4.60
CA ALA A 245 -4.67 3.29 5.45
C ALA A 245 -3.74 4.21 6.29
N ASN A 246 -2.68 3.67 6.91
CA ASN A 246 -1.73 4.50 7.66
C ASN A 246 -0.99 5.50 6.76
N ALA A 247 -0.63 5.10 5.54
CA ALA A 247 -0.08 5.99 4.52
C ALA A 247 -1.05 7.12 4.15
N MET A 248 -2.34 6.83 4.03
CA MET A 248 -3.36 7.85 3.75
C MET A 248 -3.53 8.85 4.90
N VAL A 249 -3.34 8.44 6.16
CA VAL A 249 -3.31 9.35 7.32
C VAL A 249 -2.17 10.37 7.17
N TYR A 250 -0.97 9.92 6.80
CA TYR A 250 0.15 10.81 6.50
C TYR A 250 -0.18 11.77 5.35
N LEU A 251 -0.71 11.27 4.23
CA LEU A 251 -1.05 12.09 3.06
C LEU A 251 -2.13 13.15 3.37
N ARG A 252 -3.12 12.81 4.21
CA ARG A 252 -4.14 13.75 4.68
C ARG A 252 -3.52 14.98 5.34
N ASP A 253 -2.54 14.77 6.20
CA ASP A 253 -1.88 15.84 6.95
C ASP A 253 -0.88 16.59 6.07
N ARG A 254 -0.22 15.88 5.14
CA ARG A 254 0.80 16.43 4.25
C ARG A 254 0.24 17.40 3.21
N PHE A 255 -0.93 17.11 2.66
CA PHE A 255 -1.57 17.93 1.63
C PHE A 255 -2.65 18.81 2.23
N THR A 256 -2.27 20.03 2.63
CA THR A 256 -3.20 20.99 3.25
C THR A 256 -3.92 21.88 2.23
N GLU A 257 -3.36 22.05 1.03
CA GLU A 257 -3.99 22.79 -0.05
C GLU A 257 -5.22 22.04 -0.57
N GLU A 258 -6.39 22.67 -0.53
CA GLU A 258 -7.68 22.00 -0.79
C GLU A 258 -7.75 21.37 -2.19
N GLY A 259 -7.28 22.07 -3.22
CA GLY A 259 -7.28 21.57 -4.60
C GLY A 259 -6.43 20.31 -4.77
N LEU A 260 -5.16 20.38 -4.38
CA LEU A 260 -4.24 19.24 -4.46
C LEU A 260 -4.73 18.05 -3.61
N ARG A 261 -5.19 18.33 -2.39
CA ARG A 261 -5.74 17.31 -1.49
C ARG A 261 -6.96 16.63 -2.12
N CYS A 262 -7.89 17.39 -2.68
CA CYS A 262 -9.08 16.81 -3.27
C CYS A 262 -8.78 15.97 -4.51
N THR A 263 -7.90 16.44 -5.39
CA THR A 263 -7.46 15.63 -6.54
C THR A 263 -6.80 14.33 -6.10
N LEU A 264 -5.91 14.37 -5.09
CA LEU A 264 -5.28 13.17 -4.56
C LEU A 264 -6.31 12.20 -3.95
N PHE A 265 -7.22 12.70 -3.12
CA PHE A 265 -8.20 11.86 -2.42
C PHE A 265 -9.25 11.27 -3.37
N SER A 266 -9.63 11.97 -4.44
CA SER A 266 -10.45 11.39 -5.51
C SER A 266 -9.72 10.26 -6.25
N LYS A 267 -8.40 10.39 -6.50
CA LYS A 267 -7.59 9.30 -7.10
C LYS A 267 -7.49 8.08 -6.17
N ILE A 268 -7.25 8.32 -4.88
CA ILE A 268 -7.22 7.26 -3.86
C ILE A 268 -8.57 6.56 -3.84
N ARG A 269 -9.68 7.31 -3.73
CA ARG A 269 -11.03 6.75 -3.73
C ARG A 269 -11.27 5.90 -4.97
N HIS A 270 -10.96 6.40 -6.16
CA HIS A 270 -11.14 5.64 -7.39
C HIS A 270 -10.37 4.31 -7.37
N SER A 271 -9.13 4.32 -6.88
CA SER A 271 -8.31 3.12 -6.76
C SER A 271 -8.86 2.14 -5.72
N VAL A 272 -9.35 2.65 -4.58
CA VAL A 272 -10.03 1.84 -3.55
C VAL A 272 -11.33 1.24 -4.11
N ASP A 273 -12.13 2.02 -4.84
CA ASP A 273 -13.38 1.55 -5.47
C ASP A 273 -13.12 0.41 -6.48
N LEU A 274 -11.99 0.45 -7.18
CA LEU A 274 -11.61 -0.57 -8.16
C LEU A 274 -10.98 -1.82 -7.53
N TYR A 275 -10.11 -1.67 -6.54
CA TYR A 275 -9.21 -2.75 -6.10
C TYR A 275 -9.40 -3.17 -4.64
N ALA A 276 -9.97 -2.31 -3.79
CA ALA A 276 -10.04 -2.53 -2.35
C ALA A 276 -11.44 -2.22 -1.77
N LYS A 277 -12.50 -2.45 -2.56
CA LYS A 277 -13.86 -1.99 -2.24
C LYS A 277 -14.37 -2.49 -0.89
N ASP A 278 -14.13 -3.76 -0.58
CA ASP A 278 -14.55 -4.39 0.68
C ASP A 278 -13.84 -3.78 1.91
N TYR A 279 -12.73 -3.06 1.69
CA TYR A 279 -11.95 -2.37 2.73
C TYR A 279 -12.19 -0.86 2.75
N GLU A 280 -13.07 -0.32 1.88
CA GLU A 280 -13.41 1.12 1.84
C GLU A 280 -13.71 1.74 3.22
N PRO A 281 -14.46 1.09 4.14
CA PRO A 281 -14.74 1.67 5.45
C PRO A 281 -13.50 2.13 6.22
N ARG A 282 -12.37 1.42 6.07
CA ARG A 282 -11.08 1.77 6.70
C ARG A 282 -10.54 3.11 6.22
N PHE A 283 -10.64 3.37 4.91
CA PHE A 283 -10.19 4.63 4.32
C PHE A 283 -11.16 5.78 4.63
N LEU A 284 -12.47 5.50 4.68
CA LEU A 284 -13.49 6.48 5.05
C LEU A 284 -13.32 7.04 6.46
N GLU A 285 -12.86 6.23 7.42
CA GLU A 285 -12.55 6.70 8.78
C GLU A 285 -11.52 7.82 8.78
N ILE A 286 -10.50 7.74 7.92
CA ILE A 286 -9.44 8.74 7.80
C ILE A 286 -9.99 10.06 7.26
N VAL A 287 -10.88 9.98 6.28
CA VAL A 287 -11.58 11.14 5.71
C VAL A 287 -12.42 11.82 6.80
N LYS A 288 -13.22 11.04 7.53
CA LYS A 288 -14.13 11.51 8.59
C LYS A 288 -13.39 12.13 9.78
N ALA A 289 -12.18 11.67 10.07
CA ALA A 289 -11.33 12.22 11.12
C ALA A 289 -10.78 13.63 10.80
N THR A 290 -11.03 14.16 9.60
CA THR A 290 -10.64 15.53 9.23
C THR A 290 -11.59 16.55 9.91
N PRO A 291 -11.07 17.65 10.50
CA PRO A 291 -11.91 18.68 11.11
C PRO A 291 -13.02 19.19 10.17
N SER A 292 -14.22 19.39 10.74
CA SER A 292 -15.49 19.67 10.04
C SER A 292 -15.52 20.92 9.17
N SER A 293 -14.51 21.79 9.22
CA SER A 293 -14.43 23.00 8.41
C SER A 293 -14.00 22.77 6.96
N ARG A 294 -13.59 21.55 6.59
CA ARG A 294 -13.12 21.22 5.24
C ARG A 294 -14.15 20.41 4.48
N LYS A 295 -14.44 20.79 3.22
CA LYS A 295 -15.30 19.99 2.33
C LYS A 295 -14.72 18.57 2.20
N SER A 296 -15.62 17.58 2.16
CA SER A 296 -15.23 16.20 1.91
C SER A 296 -14.68 16.08 0.49
N CYS A 297 -13.39 15.75 0.39
CA CYS A 297 -12.72 15.43 -0.87
C CYS A 297 -12.97 13.99 -1.33
N TRP A 298 -13.81 13.23 -0.62
CA TRP A 298 -14.15 11.84 -0.92
C TRP A 298 -15.47 11.76 -1.69
N GLN A 299 -15.56 12.51 -2.79
CA GLN A 299 -16.72 12.59 -3.68
C GLN A 299 -16.43 12.01 -5.06
#